data_AF-A0A815PH05-F1
#
_entry.id   AF-A0A815PH05-F1
#
_cell.length_a   1.000
_cell.length_b   1.000
_cell.length_c   1.000
_cell.angle_alpha   90.00
_cell.angle_beta   90.00
_cell.angle_gamma   90.00
#
_symmetry.space_group_name_H-M   'P 1'
#
loop_
_entity.id
_entity.type
_entity.pdbx_description
1 polymer ?
#
loop_
_entity_poly.entity_id
_entity_poly.type
_entity_poly.pdbx_seq_one_letter_code
_entity_poly.pdbx_strand_id
1 'polypeptide(L)'
;MATGNKSNLCSVCNKLPGIRTCSGCNKYFCPKDLREHEKELAIKFDNEIVRSHDELLDQIQKLEKSNYLSLDLFAQIEQWKKTTINKVERAAEKAHHELTELIDKKRAAITKQLQLITKEIRSRREEEIFVENDIDQLKQEIEKIKQKLEILIQKDTTQSIIVENSQIDWNRLIYVREIQDERDIEEQQQGLRKQINCEYFQSKFGKKKQMRPSVYGKPSPPASYSV
;
A
#
# COMPACT_ATOMS: atom_id res chain seq x y z
N MET A 1 18.60 63.65 -59.92
CA MET A 1 18.11 62.25 -60.04
C MET A 1 17.04 62.05 -58.98
N ALA A 2 15.78 61.93 -59.39
CA ALA A 2 14.64 61.80 -58.49
C ALA A 2 14.39 60.33 -58.17
N THR A 3 14.45 59.95 -56.90
CA THR A 3 14.10 58.61 -56.42
C THR A 3 12.58 58.45 -56.46
N GLY A 4 12.08 57.68 -57.43
CA GLY A 4 10.65 57.37 -57.54
C GLY A 4 10.15 56.59 -56.33
N ASN A 5 9.18 57.15 -55.63
CA ASN A 5 8.42 56.49 -54.56
C ASN A 5 7.76 55.22 -55.15
N LYS A 6 8.27 54.04 -54.80
CA LYS A 6 7.49 52.79 -54.97
C LYS A 6 6.36 52.86 -53.96
N SER A 7 5.21 53.41 -54.36
CA SER A 7 3.99 53.37 -53.56
C SER A 7 3.62 51.90 -53.38
N ASN A 8 3.84 51.35 -52.19
CA ASN A 8 3.43 49.98 -51.87
C ASN A 8 1.91 49.90 -52.07
N LEU A 9 1.45 49.11 -53.02
CA LEU A 9 0.03 48.88 -53.27
C LEU A 9 -0.55 48.00 -52.17
N CYS A 10 -1.84 48.12 -51.92
CA CYS A 10 -2.51 47.28 -50.95
C CYS A 10 -2.42 45.79 -51.36
N SER A 11 -1.93 44.94 -50.46
CA SER A 11 -1.70 43.51 -50.67
C SER A 11 -2.98 42.68 -50.86
N VAL A 12 -4.17 43.27 -50.69
CA VAL A 12 -5.48 42.60 -50.87
C VAL A 12 -6.12 43.07 -52.17
N CYS A 13 -6.34 44.38 -52.35
CA CYS A 13 -7.05 44.89 -53.51
C CYS A 13 -6.16 45.34 -54.69
N ASN A 14 -4.85 45.56 -54.47
CA ASN A 14 -3.87 46.09 -55.45
C ASN A 14 -4.26 47.40 -56.17
N LYS A 15 -5.35 48.07 -55.76
CA LYS A 15 -5.93 49.24 -56.44
C LYS A 15 -5.55 50.57 -55.81
N LEU A 16 -5.32 50.59 -54.50
CA LEU A 16 -5.01 51.79 -53.73
C LEU A 16 -3.62 51.65 -53.10
N PRO A 17 -2.90 52.76 -52.88
CA PRO A 17 -1.67 52.74 -52.10
C PRO A 17 -1.97 52.24 -50.68
N GLY A 18 -1.21 51.27 -50.21
CA GLY A 18 -1.25 50.74 -48.86
C GLY A 18 -0.56 51.71 -47.91
N ILE A 19 -1.35 52.55 -47.24
CA ILE A 19 -0.85 53.61 -46.34
C ILE A 19 -0.47 53.04 -44.97
N ARG A 20 -0.98 51.86 -44.60
CA ARG A 20 -0.80 51.24 -43.29
C ARG A 20 -0.21 49.84 -43.42
N THR A 21 0.63 49.44 -42.49
CA THR A 21 1.24 48.09 -42.41
C THR A 21 0.79 47.36 -41.16
N CYS A 22 0.45 46.09 -41.28
CA CYS A 22 0.25 45.21 -40.12
C CYS A 22 1.60 44.59 -39.73
N SER A 23 2.07 44.80 -38.49
CA SER A 23 3.33 44.23 -37.98
C SER A 23 3.28 42.71 -37.79
N GLY A 24 2.08 42.13 -37.64
CA GLY A 24 1.90 40.69 -37.48
C GLY A 24 2.07 39.91 -38.79
N CYS A 25 1.60 40.45 -39.92
CA CYS A 25 1.68 39.77 -41.21
C CYS A 25 2.61 40.46 -42.23
N ASN A 26 3.22 41.61 -41.88
CA ASN A 26 4.11 42.41 -42.71
C ASN A 26 3.56 42.78 -44.11
N LYS A 27 2.24 43.00 -44.20
CA LYS A 27 1.54 43.40 -45.44
C LYS A 27 1.07 44.85 -45.40
N TYR A 28 0.98 45.48 -46.57
CA TYR A 28 0.48 46.85 -46.74
C TYR A 28 -1.01 46.84 -47.08
N PHE A 29 -1.81 47.63 -46.38
CA PHE A 29 -3.26 47.66 -46.54
C PHE A 29 -3.78 49.07 -46.84
N CYS A 30 -4.83 49.15 -47.66
CA CYS A 30 -5.62 50.37 -47.75
C CYS A 30 -6.53 50.49 -46.51
N PRO A 31 -7.07 51.68 -46.17
CA PRO A 31 -7.91 51.85 -44.97
C PRO A 31 -9.20 51.01 -44.94
N LYS A 32 -9.66 50.50 -46.09
CA LYS A 32 -10.82 49.59 -46.15
C LYS A 32 -10.39 48.16 -45.82
N ASP A 33 -9.39 47.64 -46.53
CA ASP A 33 -8.92 46.26 -46.36
C ASP A 33 -8.21 46.03 -45.02
N LEU A 34 -7.63 47.07 -44.40
CA LEU A 34 -7.09 46.98 -43.04
C LEU A 34 -8.19 46.70 -42.01
N ARG A 35 -9.34 47.39 -42.12
CA ARG A 35 -10.47 47.18 -41.21
C ARG A 35 -11.08 45.80 -41.38
N GLU A 36 -11.06 45.26 -42.59
CA GLU A 36 -11.52 43.89 -42.82
C GLU A 36 -10.54 42.86 -42.25
N HIS A 37 -9.22 43.09 -42.42
CA HIS A 37 -8.19 42.28 -41.79
C HIS A 37 -8.30 42.26 -40.25
N GLU A 38 -8.55 43.40 -39.62
CA GLU A 38 -8.75 43.51 -38.17
C GLU A 38 -10.00 42.73 -37.69
N LYS A 39 -11.10 42.76 -38.47
CA LYS A 39 -12.28 41.94 -38.17
C LYS A 39 -12.01 40.46 -38.33
N GLU A 40 -11.31 40.04 -39.38
CA GLU A 40 -10.92 38.64 -39.58
C GLU A 40 -10.06 38.13 -38.41
N LEU A 41 -9.14 38.97 -37.91
CA LEU A 41 -8.33 38.65 -36.74
C LEU A 41 -9.18 38.51 -35.47
N ALA A 42 -10.13 39.42 -35.23
CA ALA A 42 -11.04 39.32 -34.09
C ALA A 42 -11.87 38.03 -34.14
N ILE A 43 -12.42 37.69 -35.31
CA ILE A 43 -13.18 36.44 -35.52
C ILE A 43 -12.31 35.20 -35.25
N LYS A 44 -11.06 35.20 -35.73
CA LYS A 44 -10.14 34.08 -35.46
C LYS A 44 -9.77 33.96 -33.98
N PHE A 45 -9.52 35.08 -33.31
CA PHE A 45 -9.21 35.09 -31.89
C PHE A 45 -10.38 34.54 -31.06
N ASP A 46 -11.61 34.96 -31.35
CA ASP A 46 -12.81 34.47 -30.67
C ASP A 46 -13.03 32.96 -30.93
N ASN A 47 -12.86 32.52 -32.18
CA ASN A 47 -13.13 31.13 -32.56
C ASN A 47 -12.05 30.13 -32.12
N GLU A 48 -10.78 30.53 -32.13
CA GLU A 48 -9.66 29.62 -31.86
C GLU A 48 -9.20 29.72 -30.41
N ILE A 49 -9.12 30.92 -29.85
CA ILE A 49 -8.56 31.14 -28.51
C ILE A 49 -9.66 31.19 -27.45
N VAL A 50 -10.63 32.09 -27.60
CA VAL A 50 -11.68 32.27 -26.57
C VAL A 50 -12.52 31.01 -26.44
N ARG A 51 -12.95 30.44 -27.56
CA ARG A 51 -13.68 29.17 -27.56
C ARG A 51 -12.88 28.02 -26.93
N SER A 52 -11.60 27.85 -27.28
CA SER A 52 -10.77 26.79 -26.70
C SER A 52 -10.57 27.00 -25.20
N HIS A 53 -10.39 28.25 -24.76
CA HIS A 53 -10.30 28.60 -23.36
C HIS A 53 -11.59 28.26 -22.61
N ASP A 54 -12.74 28.64 -23.15
CA ASP A 54 -14.04 28.39 -22.53
C ASP A 54 -14.38 26.89 -22.50
N GLU A 55 -14.01 26.14 -23.54
CA GLU A 55 -14.12 24.68 -23.56
C GLU A 55 -13.25 24.02 -22.48
N LEU A 56 -12.02 24.50 -22.25
CA LEU A 56 -11.16 24.02 -21.17
C LEU A 56 -11.70 24.37 -19.78
N LEU A 57 -12.19 25.60 -19.61
CA LEU A 57 -12.83 26.02 -18.35
C LEU A 57 -14.08 25.20 -18.06
N ASP A 58 -14.93 24.95 -19.07
CA ASP A 58 -16.11 24.12 -18.91
C ASP A 58 -15.74 22.67 -18.59
N GLN A 59 -14.66 22.13 -19.18
CA GLN A 59 -14.13 20.81 -18.79
C GLN A 59 -13.66 20.78 -17.34
N ILE A 60 -12.91 21.79 -16.87
CA ILE A 60 -12.47 21.87 -15.47
C ILE A 60 -13.67 21.99 -14.52
N GLN A 61 -14.63 22.86 -14.83
CA GLN A 61 -15.85 23.01 -14.01
C GLN A 61 -16.71 21.74 -14.02
N LYS A 62 -16.75 21.01 -15.14
CA LYS A 62 -17.39 19.70 -15.21
C LYS A 62 -16.66 18.68 -14.36
N LEU A 63 -15.32 18.69 -14.31
CA LEU A 63 -14.54 17.85 -13.39
C LEU A 63 -14.84 18.17 -11.92
N GLU A 64 -15.03 19.45 -11.56
CA GLU A 64 -15.41 19.85 -10.20
C GLU A 64 -16.84 19.42 -9.83
N LYS A 65 -17.78 19.50 -10.79
CA LYS A 65 -19.20 19.16 -10.58
C LYS A 65 -19.49 17.67 -10.70
N SER A 66 -18.78 16.96 -11.56
CA SER A 66 -18.76 15.50 -11.56
C SER A 66 -18.00 15.12 -10.31
N ASN A 67 -18.74 14.93 -9.23
CA ASN A 67 -18.32 14.34 -7.98
C ASN A 67 -17.05 13.49 -8.24
N TYR A 68 -15.85 13.99 -7.87
CA TYR A 68 -14.55 13.29 -7.94
C TYR A 68 -14.62 11.90 -7.28
N LEU A 69 -15.73 11.68 -6.61
CA LEU A 69 -16.42 10.42 -6.46
C LEU A 69 -16.55 9.51 -7.75
N SER A 70 -15.78 9.68 -8.83
CA SER A 70 -15.43 8.60 -9.80
C SER A 70 -14.21 7.77 -9.35
N LEU A 71 -13.79 7.95 -8.09
CA LEU A 71 -13.58 6.97 -7.00
C LEU A 71 -12.83 5.67 -7.18
N ASP A 72 -12.39 5.23 -8.34
CA ASP A 72 -11.81 3.87 -8.36
C ASP A 72 -10.65 3.76 -7.35
N LEU A 73 -9.78 4.78 -7.29
CA LEU A 73 -8.71 4.84 -6.29
C LEU A 73 -9.21 5.01 -4.84
N PHE A 74 -10.18 5.89 -4.58
CA PHE A 74 -10.71 6.09 -3.23
C PHE A 74 -11.49 4.85 -2.73
N ALA A 75 -12.25 4.21 -3.60
CA ALA A 75 -12.94 2.95 -3.33
C ALA A 75 -11.93 1.82 -3.11
N GLN A 76 -10.84 1.79 -3.87
CA GLN A 76 -9.71 0.87 -3.64
C GLN A 76 -9.03 1.12 -2.29
N ILE A 77 -8.80 2.38 -1.90
CA ILE A 77 -8.27 2.75 -0.58
C ILE A 77 -9.24 2.27 0.51
N GLU A 78 -10.55 2.52 0.37
CA GLU A 78 -11.53 2.12 1.38
C GLU A 78 -11.69 0.59 1.46
N GLN A 79 -11.63 -0.10 0.32
CA GLN A 79 -11.61 -1.56 0.25
C GLN A 79 -10.34 -2.14 0.88
N TRP A 80 -9.17 -1.55 0.61
CA TRP A 80 -7.90 -1.94 1.20
C TRP A 80 -7.95 -1.77 2.73
N LYS A 81 -8.46 -0.63 3.20
CA LYS A 81 -8.66 -0.36 4.63
C LYS A 81 -9.56 -1.41 5.28
N LYS A 82 -10.75 -1.65 4.71
CA LYS A 82 -11.69 -2.64 5.22
C LYS A 82 -11.08 -4.05 5.26
N THR A 83 -10.38 -4.44 4.21
CA THR A 83 -9.75 -5.77 4.12
C THR A 83 -8.61 -5.91 5.12
N THR A 84 -7.83 -4.85 5.33
CA THR A 84 -6.69 -4.85 6.26
C THR A 84 -7.14 -4.93 7.70
N ILE A 85 -8.18 -4.17 8.09
CA ILE A 85 -8.81 -4.28 9.42
C ILE A 85 -9.27 -5.71 9.68
N ASN A 86 -10.04 -6.29 8.75
CA ASN A 86 -10.52 -7.67 8.88
C ASN A 86 -9.37 -8.69 9.02
N LYS A 87 -8.25 -8.48 8.35
CA LYS A 87 -7.07 -9.37 8.47
C LYS A 87 -6.42 -9.26 9.85
N VAL A 88 -6.30 -8.04 10.38
CA VAL A 88 -5.75 -7.79 11.72
C VAL A 88 -6.66 -8.42 12.78
N GLU A 89 -7.98 -8.22 12.68
CA GLU A 89 -8.96 -8.82 13.60
C GLU A 89 -8.86 -10.34 13.61
N ARG A 90 -8.85 -10.98 12.43
CA ARG A 90 -8.69 -12.45 12.33
C ARG A 90 -7.38 -12.95 12.90
N ALA A 91 -6.29 -12.21 12.71
CA ALA A 91 -4.99 -12.58 13.28
C ALA A 91 -5.02 -12.50 14.82
N ALA A 92 -5.66 -11.47 15.37
CA ALA A 92 -5.86 -11.32 16.81
C ALA A 92 -6.74 -12.43 17.39
N GLU A 93 -7.89 -12.72 16.77
CA GLU A 93 -8.78 -13.82 17.17
C GLU A 93 -8.06 -15.16 17.17
N LYS A 94 -7.28 -15.44 16.11
CA LYS A 94 -6.48 -16.66 16.02
C LYS A 94 -5.46 -16.75 17.16
N ALA A 95 -4.73 -15.66 17.43
CA ALA A 95 -3.76 -15.63 18.53
C ALA A 95 -4.44 -15.84 19.90
N HIS A 96 -5.62 -15.25 20.11
CA HIS A 96 -6.42 -15.48 21.31
C HIS A 96 -6.85 -16.94 21.46
N HIS A 97 -7.28 -17.56 20.37
CA HIS A 97 -7.67 -18.96 20.36
C HIS A 97 -6.49 -19.88 20.69
N GLU A 98 -5.35 -19.70 20.01
CA GLU A 98 -4.13 -20.48 20.24
C GLU A 98 -3.64 -20.34 21.69
N LEU A 99 -3.68 -19.12 22.25
CA LEU A 99 -3.36 -18.88 23.65
C LEU A 99 -4.30 -19.63 24.60
N THR A 100 -5.60 -19.60 24.31
CA THR A 100 -6.62 -20.27 25.13
C THR A 100 -6.42 -21.79 25.10
N GLU A 101 -6.20 -22.37 23.91
CA GLU A 101 -5.92 -23.80 23.78
C GLU A 101 -4.67 -24.23 24.54
N LEU A 102 -3.60 -23.42 24.51
CA LEU A 102 -2.38 -23.70 25.26
C LEU A 102 -2.64 -23.69 26.78
N ILE A 103 -3.39 -22.71 27.27
CA ILE A 103 -3.77 -22.61 28.69
C ILE A 103 -4.64 -23.81 29.09
N ASP A 104 -5.65 -24.14 28.30
CA ASP A 104 -6.57 -25.24 28.58
C ASP A 104 -5.85 -26.59 28.56
N LYS A 105 -4.92 -26.79 27.63
CA LYS A 105 -4.09 -28.01 27.58
C LYS A 105 -3.21 -28.14 28.83
N LYS A 106 -2.57 -27.05 29.27
CA LYS A 106 -1.76 -27.05 30.50
C LYS A 106 -2.64 -27.29 31.73
N ARG A 107 -3.82 -26.66 31.81
CA ARG A 107 -4.82 -26.87 32.88
C ARG A 107 -5.27 -28.33 32.94
N ALA A 108 -5.65 -28.91 31.80
CA ALA A 108 -6.09 -30.31 31.71
C ALA A 108 -4.99 -31.28 32.17
N ALA A 109 -3.73 -31.02 31.81
CA ALA A 109 -2.60 -31.82 32.27
C ALA A 109 -2.43 -31.78 33.80
N ILE A 110 -2.53 -30.59 34.41
CA ILE A 110 -2.48 -30.43 35.88
C ILE A 110 -3.65 -31.15 36.55
N THR A 111 -4.89 -30.96 36.05
CA THR A 111 -6.08 -31.63 36.59
C THR A 111 -5.92 -33.14 36.55
N LYS A 112 -5.40 -33.70 35.46
CA LYS A 112 -5.13 -35.14 35.35
C LYS A 112 -4.11 -35.62 36.37
N GLN A 113 -3.01 -34.87 36.59
CA GLN A 113 -2.02 -35.19 37.61
C GLN A 113 -2.63 -35.18 39.02
N LEU A 114 -3.45 -34.17 39.34
CA LEU A 114 -4.17 -34.09 40.62
C LEU A 114 -5.13 -35.26 40.82
N GLN A 115 -5.86 -35.65 39.79
CA GLN A 115 -6.77 -36.80 39.85
C GLN A 115 -6.03 -38.12 40.12
N LEU A 116 -4.84 -38.31 39.51
CA LEU A 116 -4.01 -39.50 39.77
C LEU A 116 -3.56 -39.55 41.21
N ILE A 117 -3.00 -38.45 41.74
CA ILE A 117 -2.57 -38.37 43.15
C ILE A 117 -3.77 -38.56 44.09
N THR A 118 -4.94 -38.00 43.75
CA THR A 118 -6.15 -38.16 44.56
C THR A 118 -6.57 -39.63 44.66
N LYS A 119 -6.47 -40.40 43.57
CA LYS A 119 -6.75 -41.84 43.57
C LYS A 119 -5.73 -42.59 44.42
N GLU A 120 -4.45 -42.27 44.28
CA GLU A 120 -3.36 -42.88 45.04
C GLU A 120 -3.55 -42.68 46.56
N ILE A 121 -3.85 -41.44 46.97
CA ILE A 121 -4.12 -41.09 48.37
C ILE A 121 -5.31 -41.89 48.92
N ARG A 122 -6.38 -42.04 48.14
CA ARG A 122 -7.57 -42.79 48.56
C ARG A 122 -7.27 -44.28 48.70
N SER A 123 -6.63 -44.89 47.70
CA SER A 123 -6.28 -46.32 47.72
C SER A 123 -5.43 -46.65 48.95
N ARG A 124 -4.35 -45.89 49.18
CA ARG A 124 -3.46 -46.12 50.33
C ARG A 124 -4.13 -45.90 51.68
N ARG A 125 -5.06 -44.94 51.76
CA ARG A 125 -5.85 -44.71 52.97
C ARG A 125 -6.83 -45.85 53.23
N GLU A 126 -7.51 -46.35 52.19
CA GLU A 126 -8.48 -47.46 52.30
C GLU A 126 -7.79 -48.78 52.65
N GLU A 127 -6.60 -49.01 52.12
CA GLU A 127 -5.81 -50.22 52.38
C GLU A 127 -4.98 -50.11 53.68
N GLU A 128 -4.90 -48.92 54.31
CA GLU A 128 -4.03 -48.60 55.45
C GLU A 128 -2.53 -48.90 55.20
N ILE A 129 -2.10 -48.86 53.93
CA ILE A 129 -0.73 -49.16 53.50
C ILE A 129 -0.02 -47.86 53.13
N PHE A 130 0.61 -47.23 54.11
CA PHE A 130 1.48 -46.09 53.88
C PHE A 130 2.64 -46.11 54.88
N VAL A 131 3.84 -45.84 54.36
CA VAL A 131 5.04 -45.60 55.18
C VAL A 131 5.54 -44.17 55.01
N GLU A 132 6.50 -43.73 55.83
CA GLU A 132 7.00 -42.36 55.84
C GLU A 132 7.50 -41.92 54.44
N ASN A 133 8.17 -42.82 53.73
CA ASN A 133 8.66 -42.57 52.38
C ASN A 133 7.54 -42.28 51.38
N ASP A 134 6.38 -42.91 51.55
CA ASP A 134 5.20 -42.69 50.71
C ASP A 134 4.60 -41.30 50.93
N ILE A 135 4.54 -40.87 52.18
CA ILE A 135 4.08 -39.55 52.57
C ILE A 135 5.01 -38.49 51.96
N ASP A 136 6.33 -38.70 52.02
CA ASP A 136 7.31 -37.78 51.46
C ASP A 136 7.24 -37.73 49.93
N GLN A 137 7.03 -38.86 49.25
CA GLN A 137 6.80 -38.88 47.80
C GLN A 137 5.55 -38.09 47.41
N LEU A 138 4.41 -38.34 48.06
CA LEU A 138 3.16 -37.63 47.79
C LEU A 138 3.29 -36.12 48.06
N LYS A 139 3.98 -35.73 49.13
CA LYS A 139 4.30 -34.31 49.40
C LYS A 139 5.10 -33.69 48.27
N GLN A 140 6.15 -34.36 47.79
CA GLN A 140 6.97 -33.85 46.68
C GLN A 140 6.15 -33.71 45.38
N GLU A 141 5.27 -34.66 45.08
CA GLU A 141 4.41 -34.57 43.89
C GLU A 141 3.39 -33.43 43.99
N ILE A 142 2.76 -33.25 45.15
CA ILE A 142 1.87 -32.13 45.42
C ILE A 142 2.60 -30.80 45.24
N GLU A 143 3.82 -30.68 45.75
CA GLU A 143 4.60 -29.44 45.64
C GLU A 143 4.99 -29.14 44.19
N LYS A 144 5.36 -30.16 43.40
CA LYS A 144 5.58 -30.00 41.96
C LYS A 144 4.33 -29.51 41.22
N ILE A 145 3.15 -30.01 41.61
CA ILE A 145 1.89 -29.55 41.00
C ILE A 145 1.59 -28.10 41.39
N LYS A 146 1.80 -27.71 42.66
CA LYS A 146 1.64 -26.33 43.10
C LYS A 146 2.52 -25.37 42.29
N GLN A 147 3.79 -25.72 42.10
CA GLN A 147 4.71 -24.92 41.28
C GLN A 147 4.21 -24.76 39.83
N LYS A 148 3.74 -25.85 39.21
CA LYS A 148 3.16 -25.78 37.85
C LYS A 148 1.92 -24.90 37.78
N LEU A 149 1.08 -24.95 38.82
CA LEU A 149 -0.12 -24.13 38.91
C LEU A 149 0.25 -22.65 39.11
N GLU A 150 1.22 -22.35 39.96
CA GLU A 150 1.72 -21.00 40.19
C GLU A 150 2.32 -20.40 38.92
N ILE A 151 3.15 -21.17 38.21
CA ILE A 151 3.70 -20.83 36.90
C ILE A 151 2.59 -20.53 35.88
N LEU A 152 1.50 -21.30 35.87
CA LEU A 152 0.35 -21.03 35.01
C LEU A 152 -0.44 -19.75 35.37
N ILE A 153 -0.54 -19.44 36.66
CA ILE A 153 -1.26 -18.27 37.16
C ILE A 153 -0.43 -17.00 36.97
N GLN A 154 0.90 -17.11 37.03
CA GLN A 154 1.82 -16.03 36.71
C GLN A 154 1.76 -15.71 35.20
N LYS A 155 1.65 -14.43 34.87
CA LYS A 155 1.39 -13.89 33.52
C LYS A 155 2.50 -14.17 32.48
N ASP A 156 3.59 -14.82 32.88
CA ASP A 156 4.85 -14.87 32.12
C ASP A 156 5.06 -16.16 31.30
N THR A 157 4.12 -17.11 31.32
CA THR A 157 4.36 -18.43 30.70
C THR A 157 4.03 -18.54 29.22
N THR A 158 3.41 -17.51 28.65
CA THR A 158 3.09 -17.49 27.23
C THR A 158 3.35 -16.08 26.69
N GLN A 159 4.45 -15.93 25.97
CA GLN A 159 4.79 -14.68 25.31
C GLN A 159 4.04 -14.62 23.98
N SER A 160 3.10 -13.68 23.85
CA SER A 160 2.66 -13.25 22.52
C SER A 160 3.72 -12.32 21.94
N ILE A 161 4.31 -12.70 20.81
CA ILE A 161 5.15 -11.78 20.03
C ILE A 161 4.18 -10.95 19.18
N ILE A 162 3.76 -9.82 19.73
CA ILE A 162 2.96 -8.84 19.00
C ILE A 162 3.94 -7.90 18.31
N VAL A 163 3.90 -7.86 16.98
CA VAL A 163 4.61 -6.82 16.22
C VAL A 163 3.95 -5.49 16.57
N GLU A 164 4.73 -4.57 17.14
CA GLU A 164 4.20 -3.25 17.48
C GLU A 164 3.78 -2.50 16.21
N ASN A 165 2.71 -1.72 16.31
CA ASN A 165 2.22 -0.93 15.18
C ASN A 165 3.28 0.05 14.63
N SER A 166 4.20 0.50 15.49
CA SER A 166 5.35 1.35 15.17
C SER A 166 6.36 0.69 14.22
N GLN A 167 6.38 -0.65 14.16
CA GLN A 167 7.29 -1.43 13.31
C GLN A 167 6.71 -1.65 11.90
N ILE A 168 5.44 -1.30 11.69
CA ILE A 168 4.77 -1.42 10.39
C ILE A 168 4.87 -0.08 9.68
N ASP A 169 5.64 -0.04 8.60
CA ASP A 169 5.70 1.11 7.71
C ASP A 169 4.47 1.14 6.80
N TRP A 170 3.39 1.74 7.31
CA TRP A 170 2.12 1.89 6.59
C TRP A 170 2.25 2.67 5.29
N ASN A 171 3.18 3.63 5.21
CA ASN A 171 3.42 4.44 4.01
C ASN A 171 4.03 3.63 2.87
N ARG A 172 4.64 2.47 3.18
CA ARG A 172 5.09 1.51 2.17
C ARG A 172 3.98 0.57 1.70
N LEU A 173 2.93 0.39 2.50
CA LEU A 173 1.81 -0.50 2.19
C LEU A 173 0.73 0.18 1.35
N ILE A 174 0.53 1.49 1.52
CA ILE A 174 -0.36 2.31 0.71
C ILE A 174 0.20 3.72 0.56
N TYR A 175 0.36 4.16 -0.69
CA TYR A 175 0.82 5.51 -1.02
C TYR A 175 0.18 5.99 -2.31
N VAL A 176 0.04 7.30 -2.44
CA VAL A 176 -0.43 7.97 -3.66
C VAL A 176 0.76 8.68 -4.27
N ARG A 177 1.01 8.47 -5.55
CA ARG A 177 2.00 9.21 -6.33
C ARG A 177 1.31 9.90 -7.48
N GLU A 178 1.75 11.11 -7.80
CA GLU A 178 1.39 11.76 -9.05
C GLU A 178 2.15 11.07 -10.18
N ILE A 179 1.44 10.65 -11.22
CA ILE A 179 2.06 10.14 -12.43
C ILE A 179 2.20 11.34 -13.38
N GLN A 180 3.44 11.76 -13.63
CA GLN A 180 3.71 12.93 -14.47
C GLN A 180 4.05 12.54 -15.93
N ASP A 181 4.35 11.26 -16.24
CA ASP A 181 4.72 10.78 -17.58
C ASP A 181 4.01 9.45 -17.98
N GLU A 182 3.74 9.24 -19.27
CA GLU A 182 3.15 7.98 -19.81
C GLU A 182 4.01 6.73 -19.53
N ARG A 183 5.33 6.88 -19.33
CA ARG A 183 6.26 5.78 -19.01
C ARG A 183 6.02 5.16 -17.63
N ASP A 184 5.49 5.94 -16.68
CA ASP A 184 5.20 5.47 -15.31
C ASP A 184 4.00 4.51 -15.26
N ILE A 185 3.11 4.59 -16.27
CA ILE A 185 1.92 3.74 -16.41
C ILE A 185 2.33 2.34 -16.88
N GLU A 186 3.29 2.24 -17.81
CA GLU A 186 3.78 0.96 -18.35
C GLU A 186 4.55 0.14 -17.30
N GLU A 187 5.38 0.78 -16.47
CA GLU A 187 6.08 0.11 -15.37
C GLU A 187 5.11 -0.41 -14.30
N GLN A 188 4.04 0.34 -14.00
CA GLN A 188 3.00 -0.09 -13.05
C GLN A 188 2.21 -1.30 -13.56
N GLN A 189 1.86 -1.33 -14.85
CA GLN A 189 1.18 -2.48 -15.46
C GLN A 189 2.09 -3.72 -15.53
N GLN A 190 3.40 -3.55 -15.75
CA GLN A 190 4.35 -4.67 -15.70
C GLN A 190 4.57 -5.20 -14.26
N GLY A 191 4.59 -4.32 -13.26
CA GLY A 191 4.68 -4.70 -11.84
C GLY A 191 3.48 -5.54 -11.37
N LEU A 192 2.26 -5.07 -11.67
CA LEU A 192 1.02 -5.79 -11.34
C LEU A 192 0.93 -7.15 -12.04
N ARG A 193 1.37 -7.26 -13.31
CA ARG A 193 1.44 -8.54 -14.03
C ARG A 193 2.42 -9.54 -13.40
N LYS A 194 3.57 -9.06 -12.89
CA LYS A 194 4.54 -9.91 -12.19
C LYS A 194 4.00 -10.40 -10.84
N GLN A 195 3.24 -9.57 -10.13
CA GLN A 195 2.65 -9.91 -8.83
C GLN A 195 1.50 -10.93 -8.96
N ILE A 196 0.61 -10.75 -9.95
CA ILE A 196 -0.46 -11.71 -10.28
C ILE A 196 0.12 -13.06 -10.73
N ASN A 197 1.19 -13.06 -11.53
CA ASN A 197 1.86 -14.29 -11.94
C ASN A 197 2.53 -15.03 -10.76
N CYS A 198 3.05 -14.30 -9.77
CA CYS A 198 3.64 -14.89 -8.57
C CYS A 198 2.58 -15.57 -7.68
N GLU A 199 1.43 -14.92 -7.48
CA GLU A 199 0.30 -15.48 -6.74
C GLU A 199 -0.33 -16.69 -7.45
N TYR A 200 -0.47 -16.63 -8.79
CA TYR A 200 -0.92 -17.76 -9.60
C TYR A 200 0.05 -18.95 -9.49
N PHE A 201 1.36 -18.71 -9.54
CA PHE A 201 2.39 -19.75 -9.42
C PHE A 201 2.41 -20.39 -8.02
N GLN A 202 2.27 -19.60 -6.96
CA GLN A 202 2.17 -20.11 -5.59
C GLN A 202 0.90 -20.95 -5.37
N SER A 203 -0.24 -20.56 -5.97
CA SER A 203 -1.48 -21.34 -5.89
C SER A 203 -1.41 -22.69 -6.62
N LYS A 204 -0.67 -22.77 -7.74
CA LYS A 204 -0.57 -24.00 -8.55
C LYS A 204 0.54 -24.96 -8.12
N PHE A 205 1.61 -24.45 -7.51
CA PHE A 205 2.79 -25.27 -7.19
C PHE A 205 3.11 -25.36 -5.69
N GLY A 206 2.36 -24.67 -4.82
CA GLY A 206 2.54 -24.61 -3.37
C GLY A 206 2.06 -25.84 -2.57
N LYS A 207 2.33 -27.07 -3.04
CA LYS A 207 2.34 -28.26 -2.19
C LYS A 207 3.46 -29.22 -2.60
N LYS A 208 4.67 -29.02 -2.07
CA LYS A 208 5.45 -30.09 -1.41
C LYS A 208 6.82 -29.63 -0.87
N LYS A 209 7.03 -30.04 0.37
CA LYS A 209 8.28 -30.41 1.08
C LYS A 209 9.12 -29.32 1.74
N GLN A 210 9.14 -29.42 3.08
CA GLN A 210 10.23 -29.06 3.98
C GLN A 210 11.60 -29.38 3.37
N MET A 211 12.49 -28.39 3.35
CA MET A 211 13.93 -28.62 3.33
C MET A 211 14.57 -27.82 4.47
N ARG A 212 15.49 -28.50 5.16
CA ARG A 212 16.23 -28.04 6.34
C ARG A 212 17.16 -26.86 5.99
N PRO A 213 17.59 -26.04 6.97
CA PRO A 213 18.57 -24.99 6.72
C PRO A 213 19.94 -25.62 6.45
N SER A 214 20.55 -25.29 5.31
CA SER A 214 21.96 -25.55 5.04
C SER A 214 22.80 -24.42 5.62
N VAL A 215 23.80 -24.80 6.41
CA VAL A 215 24.89 -23.97 6.93
C VAL A 215 25.86 -23.61 5.78
N TYR A 216 26.71 -22.58 6.00
CA TYR A 216 27.81 -22.02 5.19
C TYR A 216 27.38 -20.90 4.20
N GLY A 217 28.00 -19.72 4.14
CA GLY A 217 29.19 -19.18 4.82
C GLY A 217 29.28 -17.66 4.62
N LYS A 218 29.96 -16.97 5.55
CA LYS A 218 30.26 -15.53 5.54
C LYS A 218 31.27 -15.19 4.44
N PRO A 219 31.17 -14.03 3.76
CA PRO A 219 32.30 -13.45 3.06
C PRO A 219 33.14 -12.59 4.02
N SER A 220 34.45 -12.85 4.05
CA SER A 220 35.48 -12.00 4.67
C SER A 220 35.78 -10.76 3.80
N PRO A 221 36.27 -9.65 4.38
CA PRO A 221 36.55 -8.41 3.65
C PRO A 221 37.89 -8.47 2.88
N PRO A 222 38.05 -7.70 1.78
CA PRO A 222 39.29 -7.68 1.03
C PRO A 222 40.37 -6.86 1.75
N ALA A 223 41.57 -7.45 1.83
CA ALA A 223 42.78 -6.83 2.33
C ALA A 223 43.33 -5.78 1.34
N SER A 224 43.85 -4.73 1.96
CA SER A 224 44.73 -3.68 1.44
C SER A 224 45.79 -4.13 0.44
N TYR A 225 46.04 -3.30 -0.58
CA TYR A 225 47.33 -3.19 -1.24
C TYR A 225 47.83 -1.75 -1.15
N SER A 226 48.99 -1.59 -0.52
CA SER A 226 49.84 -0.41 -0.57
C SER A 226 50.71 -0.47 -1.81
N VAL A 227 50.90 0.69 -2.46
CA VAL A 227 52.19 1.11 -3.04
C VAL A 227 52.36 2.57 -2.66
#